data_AF-U2PR77-F1
#
_entry.id   AF-U2PR77-F1
#
_cell.length_a   1.000
_cell.length_b   1.000
_cell.length_c   1.000
_cell.angle_alpha   90.00
_cell.angle_beta   90.00
_cell.angle_gamma   90.00
#
_symmetry.space_group_name_H-M   'P 1'
#
loop_
_entity.id
_entity.type
_entity.pdbx_description
1 polymer ?
#
loop_
_entity_poly.entity_id
_entity_poly.type
_entity_poly.pdbx_seq_one_letter_code
_entity_poly.pdbx_strand_id
1 'polypeptide(L)'
;MGFLKRNEIKEKEVPIMPEPKVEVKEIEPSFSQKKSLSQRRNLSLFEGDTVKYLIENFPTMSIGIQNGLNNLADILEDTINYIEDRSSEIIKKNREFTTSQEHRDTAIAIYDVVQNINNYVSWMQDEYESNMRKEAPTKDSKVATLTNELKEESVNTAKEASPSQATTEEQIEIYKDFSLKDPKGFTLHNHNVLVEDWDDLLVKTAAILTKQYRSNKNSNKIVKNIQPLEKKSTQNSFRDTVIEMLTEYKINLDEFKIIIKNK
;
A
#
# COMPACT_ATOMS: atom_id res chain seq x y z
N MET A 1 2.38 75.52 -12.09
CA MET A 1 1.32 76.32 -11.42
C MET A 1 0.08 76.22 -12.29
N GLY A 2 -1.13 75.88 -11.86
CA GLY A 2 -1.72 75.58 -10.56
C GLY A 2 -3.24 75.53 -10.77
N PHE A 3 -3.92 74.81 -9.88
CA PHE A 3 -5.36 74.88 -9.55
C PHE A 3 -6.37 73.98 -10.30
N LEU A 4 -6.62 72.82 -9.67
CA LEU A 4 -7.90 72.12 -9.65
C LEU A 4 -9.00 72.97 -8.97
N LYS A 5 -10.25 72.85 -9.43
CA LYS A 5 -11.46 73.11 -8.65
C LYS A 5 -12.23 71.81 -8.39
N ARG A 6 -12.40 71.51 -7.09
CA ARG A 6 -13.42 70.67 -6.41
C ARG A 6 -14.84 71.22 -6.72
N ASN A 7 -16.00 70.58 -6.58
CA ASN A 7 -16.58 69.30 -6.13
C ASN A 7 -18.09 69.42 -6.49
N GLU A 8 -18.85 68.33 -6.62
CA GLU A 8 -20.09 68.11 -5.84
C GLU A 8 -20.79 66.80 -6.20
N ILE A 9 -21.10 66.04 -5.15
CA ILE A 9 -21.77 64.73 -5.11
C ILE A 9 -23.27 64.97 -4.88
N LYS A 10 -24.15 64.19 -5.51
CA LYS A 10 -25.50 63.95 -5.01
C LYS A 10 -25.86 62.46 -5.15
N GLU A 11 -25.90 61.79 -4.01
CA GLU A 11 -26.62 60.54 -3.78
C GLU A 11 -28.14 60.82 -3.77
N LYS A 12 -28.94 59.88 -4.28
CA LYS A 12 -30.35 59.69 -3.86
C LYS A 12 -30.87 58.29 -4.19
N GLU A 13 -30.91 57.47 -3.14
CA GLU A 13 -31.98 56.57 -2.67
C GLU A 13 -32.65 55.55 -3.62
N VAL A 14 -32.58 54.30 -3.14
CA VAL A 14 -33.17 53.06 -3.66
C VAL A 14 -34.59 52.88 -3.12
N PRO A 15 -35.57 52.37 -3.90
CA PRO A 15 -36.80 51.79 -3.36
C PRO A 15 -36.72 50.26 -3.23
N ILE A 16 -37.27 49.79 -2.11
CA ILE A 16 -37.35 48.41 -1.61
C ILE A 16 -38.49 47.61 -2.30
N MET A 17 -38.26 46.29 -2.37
CA MET A 17 -38.94 45.17 -3.07
C MET A 17 -40.49 45.05 -3.01
N PRO A 18 -41.05 44.11 -3.80
CA PRO A 18 -41.65 42.95 -3.12
C PRO A 18 -41.20 41.57 -3.69
N GLU A 19 -41.12 40.61 -2.78
CA GLU A 19 -40.69 39.21 -2.94
C GLU A 19 -41.55 38.39 -3.93
N PRO A 20 -40.97 37.48 -4.72
CA PRO A 20 -41.73 36.40 -5.33
C PRO A 20 -41.88 35.24 -4.33
N LYS A 21 -43.13 34.86 -4.05
CA LYS A 21 -43.53 33.67 -3.30
C LYS A 21 -42.83 32.42 -3.87
N VAL A 22 -42.04 31.76 -3.03
CA VAL A 22 -41.51 30.42 -3.29
C VAL A 22 -42.62 29.41 -2.99
N GLU A 23 -43.23 28.85 -4.04
CA GLU A 23 -43.95 27.59 -3.94
C GLU A 23 -42.91 26.46 -3.76
N VAL A 24 -42.88 25.87 -2.57
CA VAL A 24 -42.12 24.65 -2.30
C VAL A 24 -42.85 23.50 -3.01
N LYS A 25 -42.34 23.10 -4.19
CA LYS A 25 -42.61 21.78 -4.76
C LYS A 25 -41.42 20.86 -4.49
N GLU A 26 -41.80 19.63 -4.20
CA GLU A 26 -41.03 18.55 -3.61
C GLU A 26 -39.67 18.30 -4.26
N ILE A 27 -38.70 18.03 -3.39
CA ILE A 27 -37.34 17.64 -3.73
C ILE A 27 -37.39 16.21 -4.30
N GLU A 28 -37.27 16.07 -5.62
CA GLU A 28 -36.79 14.81 -6.22
C GLU A 28 -35.25 14.78 -6.13
N PRO A 29 -34.64 13.74 -5.51
CA PRO A 29 -33.20 13.60 -5.51
C PRO A 29 -32.78 12.77 -6.73
N SER A 30 -32.49 13.37 -7.89
CA SER A 30 -32.10 12.53 -9.04
C SER A 30 -31.20 13.12 -10.14
N PHE A 31 -30.52 14.25 -9.92
CA PHE A 31 -29.56 14.76 -10.92
C PHE A 31 -28.10 14.88 -10.44
N SER A 32 -27.88 15.18 -9.16
CA SER A 32 -26.52 15.35 -8.62
C SER A 32 -25.81 14.03 -8.28
N GLN A 33 -26.55 12.95 -8.02
CA GLN A 33 -25.97 11.63 -7.72
C GLN A 33 -25.58 10.83 -8.98
N LYS A 34 -26.17 11.11 -10.14
CA LYS A 34 -25.81 10.42 -11.39
C LYS A 34 -24.46 10.87 -11.96
N LYS A 35 -24.06 12.13 -11.72
CA LYS A 35 -22.75 12.65 -12.19
C LYS A 35 -21.56 11.99 -11.49
N SER A 36 -21.65 11.73 -10.17
CA SER A 36 -20.53 11.11 -9.43
C SER A 36 -20.32 9.64 -9.80
N LEU A 37 -21.40 8.89 -10.08
CA LEU A 37 -21.30 7.51 -10.57
C LEU A 37 -20.71 7.43 -11.99
N SER A 38 -21.03 8.37 -12.87
CA SER A 38 -20.49 8.40 -14.23
C SER A 38 -19.01 8.81 -14.30
N GLN A 39 -18.54 9.66 -13.39
CA GLN A 39 -17.12 10.02 -13.32
C GLN A 39 -16.25 8.88 -12.78
N ARG A 40 -16.78 8.07 -11.85
CA ARG A 40 -16.09 6.85 -11.38
C ARG A 40 -15.87 5.81 -12.49
N ARG A 41 -16.72 5.77 -13.52
CA ARG A 41 -16.62 4.79 -14.61
C ARG A 41 -15.46 5.03 -15.57
N ASN A 42 -14.93 6.26 -15.67
CA ASN A 42 -13.88 6.56 -16.67
C ASN A 42 -12.46 6.27 -16.18
N LEU A 43 -12.27 5.86 -14.92
CA LEU A 43 -10.94 5.66 -14.33
C LEU A 43 -10.81 4.31 -13.62
N SER A 44 -11.88 3.50 -13.65
CA SER A 44 -11.92 2.18 -13.04
C SER A 44 -11.31 1.17 -14.00
N LEU A 45 -10.23 0.50 -13.59
CA LEU A 45 -9.56 -0.53 -14.40
C LEU A 45 -10.48 -1.71 -14.73
N PHE A 46 -11.39 -2.02 -13.80
CA PHE A 46 -12.40 -3.06 -13.96
C PHE A 46 -13.79 -2.49 -13.69
N GLU A 47 -14.82 -3.10 -14.27
CA GLU A 47 -16.21 -2.76 -13.94
C GLU A 47 -16.57 -3.22 -12.52
N GLY A 48 -17.47 -2.49 -11.87
CA GLY A 48 -17.93 -2.76 -10.51
C GLY A 48 -18.35 -4.21 -10.27
N ASP A 49 -19.14 -4.76 -11.19
CA ASP A 49 -19.64 -6.15 -11.10
C ASP A 49 -18.53 -7.19 -11.22
N THR A 50 -17.49 -6.89 -12.01
CA THR A 50 -16.32 -7.78 -12.18
C THR A 50 -15.49 -7.82 -10.90
N VAL A 51 -15.27 -6.65 -10.28
CA VAL A 51 -14.54 -6.54 -9.02
C VAL A 51 -15.28 -7.26 -7.91
N LYS A 52 -16.59 -7.07 -7.83
CA LYS A 52 -17.43 -7.76 -6.85
C LYS A 52 -17.39 -9.28 -7.05
N TYR A 53 -17.52 -9.75 -8.28
CA TYR A 53 -17.39 -11.17 -8.60
C TYR A 53 -16.03 -11.74 -8.18
N LEU A 54 -14.95 -10.99 -8.46
CA LEU A 54 -13.59 -11.38 -8.10
C LEU A 54 -13.37 -11.42 -6.58
N ILE A 55 -13.92 -10.46 -5.85
CA ILE A 55 -13.90 -10.43 -4.38
C ILE A 55 -14.62 -11.65 -3.79
N GLU A 56 -15.81 -11.97 -4.30
CA GLU A 56 -16.64 -13.05 -3.79
C GLU A 56 -16.07 -14.45 -4.11
N ASN A 57 -15.57 -14.64 -5.33
CA ASN A 57 -15.15 -15.97 -5.81
C ASN A 57 -13.64 -16.21 -5.72
N PHE A 58 -12.82 -15.16 -5.74
CA PHE A 58 -11.36 -15.22 -5.79
C PHE A 58 -10.70 -14.16 -4.87
N PRO A 59 -11.00 -14.15 -3.56
CA PRO A 59 -10.58 -13.08 -2.65
C PRO A 59 -9.06 -12.90 -2.60
N THR A 60 -8.29 -13.99 -2.68
CA THR A 60 -6.82 -13.94 -2.72
C THR A 60 -6.30 -13.24 -3.97
N MET A 61 -6.95 -13.45 -5.11
CA MET A 61 -6.59 -12.78 -6.37
C MET A 61 -6.99 -11.30 -6.33
N SER A 62 -8.11 -10.96 -5.70
CA SER A 62 -8.50 -9.56 -5.46
C SER A 62 -7.44 -8.80 -4.65
N ILE A 63 -6.96 -9.40 -3.56
CA ILE A 63 -5.85 -8.83 -2.77
C ILE A 63 -4.57 -8.73 -3.61
N GLY A 64 -4.28 -9.75 -4.43
CA GLY A 64 -3.14 -9.73 -5.35
C GLY A 64 -3.17 -8.55 -6.33
N ILE A 65 -4.35 -8.25 -6.90
CA ILE A 65 -4.55 -7.10 -7.79
C ILE A 65 -4.32 -5.79 -7.04
N GLN A 66 -4.88 -5.65 -5.82
CA GLN A 66 -4.68 -4.45 -5.00
C GLN A 66 -3.20 -4.21 -4.69
N ASN A 67 -2.47 -5.25 -4.31
CA ASN A 67 -1.03 -5.15 -4.03
C ASN A 67 -0.22 -4.79 -5.28
N GLY A 68 -0.56 -5.37 -6.44
CA GLY A 68 0.09 -5.03 -7.71
C GLY A 68 -0.14 -3.57 -8.11
N LEU A 69 -1.34 -3.05 -7.84
CA LEU A 69 -1.68 -1.66 -8.08
C LEU A 69 -0.95 -0.70 -7.13
N ASN A 70 -0.85 -1.04 -5.84
CA ASN A 70 -0.08 -0.25 -4.88
C ASN A 70 1.41 -0.19 -5.28
N ASN A 71 1.99 -1.32 -5.68
CA ASN A 71 3.38 -1.34 -6.16
C ASN A 71 3.56 -0.48 -7.43
N LEU A 72 2.59 -0.52 -8.34
CA LEU A 72 2.60 0.38 -9.50
C LEU A 72 2.53 1.86 -9.08
N ALA A 73 1.71 2.20 -8.09
CA ALA A 73 1.65 3.54 -7.53
C ALA A 73 3.00 3.98 -6.96
N ASP A 74 3.66 3.12 -6.17
CA ASP A 74 4.99 3.38 -5.59
C ASP A 74 6.04 3.65 -6.69
N ILE A 75 6.07 2.82 -7.74
CA ILE A 75 6.98 3.00 -8.88
C ILE A 75 6.73 4.34 -9.59
N LEU A 76 5.47 4.73 -9.73
CA LEU A 76 5.11 6.01 -10.36
C LEU A 76 5.48 7.20 -9.47
N GLU A 77 5.38 7.10 -8.15
CA GLU A 77 5.88 8.11 -7.20
C GLU A 77 7.41 8.26 -7.28
N ASP A 78 8.15 7.15 -7.33
CA ASP A 78 9.60 7.18 -7.56
C ASP A 78 9.95 7.79 -8.92
N THR A 79 9.14 7.54 -9.94
CA THR A 79 9.29 8.13 -11.27
C THR A 79 9.07 9.64 -11.23
N ILE A 80 8.08 10.13 -10.48
CA ILE A 80 7.86 11.57 -10.26
C ILE A 80 9.10 12.19 -9.63
N ASN A 81 9.62 11.60 -8.55
CA ASN A 81 10.82 12.09 -7.86
C ASN A 81 12.02 12.18 -8.84
N TYR A 82 12.22 11.15 -9.64
CA TYR A 82 13.30 11.14 -10.64
C TYR A 82 13.13 12.23 -11.71
N ILE A 83 11.91 12.44 -12.20
CA ILE A 83 11.60 13.49 -13.18
C ILE A 83 11.82 14.89 -12.57
N GLU A 84 11.42 15.12 -11.32
CA GLU A 84 11.62 16.39 -10.62
C GLU A 84 13.09 16.71 -10.39
N ASP A 85 13.88 15.71 -10.00
CA ASP A 85 15.33 15.82 -9.90
C ASP A 85 15.94 16.22 -11.24
N ARG A 86 15.55 15.53 -12.32
CA ARG A 86 16.05 15.80 -13.67
C ARG A 86 15.63 17.17 -14.18
N SER A 87 14.39 17.58 -13.90
CA SER A 87 13.87 18.92 -14.19
C SER A 87 14.73 20.00 -13.51
N SER A 88 15.07 19.79 -12.23
CA SER A 88 15.92 20.69 -11.46
C SER A 88 17.36 20.72 -11.96
N GLU A 89 17.92 19.57 -12.36
CA GLU A 89 19.26 19.50 -12.94
C GLU A 89 19.38 20.28 -14.24
N ILE A 90 18.38 20.20 -15.11
CA ILE A 90 18.37 20.88 -16.41
C ILE A 90 18.41 22.41 -16.24
N ILE A 91 17.66 22.95 -15.27
CA ILE A 91 17.73 24.38 -14.94
C ILE A 91 19.14 24.73 -14.45
N LYS A 92 19.73 23.92 -13.55
CA LYS A 92 21.05 24.20 -12.96
C LYS A 92 22.18 24.15 -13.99
N LYS A 93 22.17 23.16 -14.89
CA LYS A 93 23.26 22.91 -15.85
C LYS A 93 23.10 23.70 -17.15
N ASN A 94 21.91 23.66 -17.74
CA ASN A 94 21.67 24.15 -19.11
C ASN A 94 20.83 25.42 -19.16
N ARG A 95 20.17 25.80 -18.05
CA ARG A 95 19.20 26.91 -17.98
C ARG A 95 18.04 26.77 -18.97
N GLU A 96 17.65 25.54 -19.28
CA GLU A 96 16.52 25.25 -20.17
C GLU A 96 15.21 25.16 -19.38
N PHE A 97 14.48 26.27 -19.34
CA PHE A 97 13.23 26.35 -18.58
C PHE A 97 12.06 25.64 -19.26
N THR A 98 12.01 25.62 -20.60
CA THR A 98 10.95 24.94 -21.36
C THR A 98 10.97 23.44 -21.11
N THR A 99 12.12 22.79 -21.31
CA THR A 99 12.31 21.36 -21.06
C THR A 99 12.03 21.00 -19.58
N SER A 100 12.44 21.86 -18.65
CA SER A 100 12.14 21.68 -17.23
C SER A 100 10.64 21.75 -16.94
N GLN A 101 9.92 22.66 -17.60
CA GLN A 101 8.47 22.78 -17.47
C GLN A 101 7.77 21.54 -18.04
N GLU A 102 8.17 21.06 -19.21
CA GLU A 102 7.62 19.82 -19.80
C GLU A 102 7.77 18.61 -18.87
N HIS A 103 8.92 18.48 -18.19
CA HIS A 103 9.13 17.47 -17.16
C HIS A 103 8.17 17.63 -15.97
N ARG A 104 7.96 18.86 -15.47
CA ARG A 104 7.02 19.11 -14.37
C ARG A 104 5.58 18.83 -14.76
N ASP A 105 5.17 19.24 -15.94
CA ASP A 105 3.82 18.97 -16.45
C ASP A 105 3.58 17.46 -16.60
N THR A 106 4.62 16.72 -17.03
CA THR A 106 4.59 15.25 -17.09
C THR A 106 4.48 14.63 -15.70
N ALA A 107 5.26 15.12 -14.72
CA ALA A 107 5.19 14.65 -13.34
C ALA A 107 3.79 14.84 -12.72
N ILE A 108 3.14 15.99 -13.00
CA ILE A 108 1.76 16.25 -12.58
C ILE A 108 0.79 15.24 -13.22
N ALA A 109 0.93 14.98 -14.52
CA ALA A 109 0.07 14.00 -15.19
C ALA A 109 0.25 12.57 -14.62
N ILE A 110 1.46 12.19 -14.23
CA ILE A 110 1.73 10.91 -13.56
C ILE A 110 1.11 10.89 -12.16
N TYR A 111 1.18 12.00 -11.42
CA TYR A 111 0.56 12.13 -10.10
C TYR A 111 -0.96 11.90 -10.16
N ASP A 112 -1.64 12.44 -11.18
CA ASP A 112 -3.07 12.19 -11.38
C ASP A 112 -3.37 10.69 -11.55
N VAL A 113 -2.49 9.94 -12.23
CA VAL A 113 -2.61 8.48 -12.38
C VAL A 113 -2.44 7.78 -11.03
N VAL A 114 -1.44 8.17 -10.23
CA VAL A 114 -1.22 7.64 -8.87
C VAL A 114 -2.46 7.83 -8.00
N GLN A 115 -3.04 9.04 -8.02
CA GLN A 115 -4.27 9.32 -7.28
C GLN A 115 -5.43 8.44 -7.73
N ASN A 116 -5.57 8.21 -9.04
CA ASN A 116 -6.60 7.33 -9.57
C ASN A 116 -6.42 5.87 -9.12
N ILE A 117 -5.19 5.37 -9.13
CA ILE A 117 -4.86 4.03 -8.64
C ILE A 117 -5.20 3.91 -7.15
N ASN A 118 -4.77 4.86 -6.32
CA ASN A 118 -5.02 4.83 -4.88
C ASN A 118 -6.52 4.88 -4.55
N ASN A 119 -7.26 5.75 -5.25
CA ASN A 119 -8.72 5.83 -5.10
C ASN A 119 -9.40 4.51 -5.50
N TYR A 120 -8.92 3.87 -6.57
CA TYR A 120 -9.46 2.60 -7.05
C TYR A 120 -9.18 1.45 -6.07
N VAL A 121 -7.96 1.36 -5.53
CA VAL A 121 -7.59 0.37 -4.51
C VAL A 121 -8.42 0.56 -3.24
N SER A 122 -8.58 1.80 -2.76
CA SER A 122 -9.43 2.12 -1.61
C SER A 122 -10.87 1.66 -1.83
N TRP A 123 -11.43 1.91 -3.02
CA TRP A 123 -12.77 1.46 -3.34
C TRP A 123 -12.89 -0.08 -3.38
N MET A 124 -11.90 -0.79 -3.95
CA MET A 124 -11.87 -2.26 -3.91
C MET A 124 -11.86 -2.81 -2.48
N GLN A 125 -11.10 -2.17 -1.59
CA GLN A 125 -11.02 -2.54 -0.18
C GLN A 125 -12.36 -2.30 0.54
N ASP A 126 -13.02 -1.17 0.28
CA ASP A 126 -14.35 -0.86 0.82
C ASP A 126 -15.40 -1.89 0.38
N GLU A 127 -15.37 -2.31 -0.90
CA GLU A 127 -16.25 -3.36 -1.43
C GLU A 127 -15.97 -4.72 -0.77
N TYR A 128 -14.70 -5.05 -0.53
CA TYR A 128 -14.29 -6.27 0.17
C TYR A 128 -14.86 -6.31 1.59
N GLU A 129 -14.67 -5.24 2.35
CA GLU A 129 -15.19 -5.11 3.73
C GLU A 129 -16.72 -5.14 3.77
N SER A 130 -17.36 -4.49 2.79
CA SER A 130 -18.82 -4.44 2.67
C SER A 130 -19.43 -5.82 2.38
N ASN A 131 -18.74 -6.68 1.63
CA ASN A 131 -19.21 -8.05 1.35
C ASN A 131 -18.97 -8.99 2.54
N MET A 132 -17.85 -8.87 3.25
CA MET A 132 -17.58 -9.67 4.46
C MET A 132 -18.56 -9.38 5.61
N ARG A 133 -19.09 -8.16 5.70
CA ARG A 133 -20.14 -7.81 6.69
C ARG A 133 -21.50 -8.46 6.44
N LYS A 134 -21.76 -8.99 5.24
CA LYS A 134 -23.03 -9.65 4.89
C LYS A 134 -23.07 -11.14 5.24
N GLU A 135 -21.91 -11.77 5.49
CA GLU A 135 -21.81 -13.22 5.76
C GLU A 135 -21.75 -13.58 7.27
N ALA A 136 -21.69 -12.60 8.17
CA ALA A 136 -21.67 -12.87 9.60
C ALA A 136 -23.10 -12.99 10.19
N PRO A 137 -23.51 -14.14 10.77
CA PRO A 137 -24.64 -14.16 11.68
C PRO A 137 -24.23 -13.38 12.94
N THR A 138 -25.04 -12.38 13.30
CA THR A 138 -24.89 -11.54 14.50
C THR A 138 -24.46 -12.35 15.72
N LYS A 139 -23.31 -11.98 16.30
CA LYS A 139 -23.15 -11.71 17.75
C LYS A 139 -21.83 -11.00 18.03
N ASP A 140 -21.97 -9.93 18.80
CA ASP A 140 -20.99 -9.25 19.65
C ASP A 140 -19.89 -8.41 18.99
N SER A 141 -20.24 -7.13 18.89
CA SER A 141 -19.38 -5.95 18.92
C SER A 141 -18.13 -6.10 19.80
N LYS A 142 -16.97 -6.10 19.16
CA LYS A 142 -15.82 -5.27 19.57
C LYS A 142 -15.19 -4.65 18.32
N VAL A 143 -15.45 -3.36 18.16
CA VAL A 143 -14.71 -2.47 17.26
C VAL A 143 -13.25 -2.45 17.72
N ALA A 144 -12.36 -3.05 16.94
CA ALA A 144 -10.93 -2.85 17.05
C ALA A 144 -10.46 -2.23 15.72
N THR A 145 -10.21 -0.94 15.80
CA THR A 145 -9.71 -0.03 14.78
C THR A 145 -8.46 -0.60 14.11
N LEU A 146 -8.56 -0.99 12.83
CA LEU A 146 -7.43 -1.33 11.96
C LEU A 146 -7.01 -0.09 11.18
N THR A 147 -6.56 0.94 11.89
CA THR A 147 -5.82 2.06 11.28
C THR A 147 -4.90 2.62 12.36
N ASN A 148 -3.65 2.17 12.37
CA ASN A 148 -2.45 2.92 12.76
C ASN A 148 -1.31 1.92 12.97
N GLU A 149 -0.50 1.73 11.92
CA GLU A 149 0.96 1.50 12.04
C GLU A 149 1.60 1.47 10.64
N LEU A 150 1.27 2.45 9.80
CA LEU A 150 2.02 2.73 8.56
C LEU A 150 2.05 4.25 8.36
N LYS A 151 2.96 4.93 9.05
CA LYS A 151 3.67 6.12 8.56
C LYS A 151 5.07 6.15 9.17
N GLU A 152 6.02 5.85 8.28
CA GLU A 152 7.35 6.44 8.11
C GLU A 152 8.23 6.73 9.34
N GLU A 153 9.46 6.20 9.29
CA GLU A 153 10.61 7.10 9.21
C GLU A 153 11.76 6.44 8.44
N SER A 154 11.91 6.89 7.19
CA SER A 154 13.15 6.79 6.43
C SER A 154 14.12 7.89 6.92
N VAL A 155 15.34 7.53 7.35
CA VAL A 155 16.50 8.44 7.24
C VAL A 155 17.77 7.66 6.87
N ASN A 156 18.32 8.09 5.74
CA ASN A 156 19.58 7.70 5.07
C ASN A 156 20.82 7.61 5.98
N THR A 157 21.77 6.71 5.65
CA THR A 157 23.10 7.13 5.18
C THR A 157 23.82 6.04 4.37
N ALA A 158 24.50 6.47 3.31
CA ALA A 158 25.15 5.73 2.24
C ALA A 158 26.29 4.75 2.64
N LYS A 159 26.46 3.65 1.89
CA LYS A 159 27.53 3.50 0.88
C LYS A 159 27.54 2.12 0.19
N GLU A 160 27.69 2.21 -1.14
CA GLU A 160 28.40 1.33 -2.08
C GLU A 160 27.79 0.00 -2.58
N ALA A 161 27.54 0.05 -3.90
CA ALA A 161 27.76 -0.98 -4.94
C ALA A 161 26.70 -2.09 -5.16
N SER A 162 25.95 -1.87 -6.24
CA SER A 162 25.26 -2.84 -7.12
C SER A 162 26.24 -3.91 -7.71
N PRO A 163 25.79 -5.02 -8.37
CA PRO A 163 24.57 -5.08 -9.19
C PRO A 163 23.68 -6.35 -9.12
N SER A 164 22.37 -6.07 -9.27
CA SER A 164 21.37 -6.77 -10.09
C SER A 164 21.15 -8.29 -9.98
N GLN A 165 19.96 -8.66 -9.50
CA GLN A 165 19.00 -9.52 -10.23
C GLN A 165 17.62 -9.37 -9.55
N ALA A 166 16.76 -8.53 -10.12
CA ALA A 166 15.37 -8.38 -9.68
C ALA A 166 14.55 -9.59 -10.17
N THR A 167 14.59 -10.66 -9.37
CA THR A 167 13.49 -11.63 -9.31
C THR A 167 12.63 -11.18 -8.16
N THR A 168 11.33 -10.91 -8.40
CA THR A 168 10.37 -10.67 -7.32
C THR A 168 10.30 -11.95 -6.49
N GLU A 169 11.07 -11.96 -5.42
CA GLU A 169 11.26 -13.08 -4.51
C GLU A 169 10.06 -13.14 -3.57
N GLU A 170 9.18 -14.14 -3.75
CA GLU A 170 8.01 -14.32 -2.89
C GLU A 170 8.48 -14.64 -1.47
N GLN A 171 8.34 -13.68 -0.56
CA GLN A 171 8.62 -13.85 0.86
C GLN A 171 7.35 -14.26 1.60
N ILE A 172 7.41 -15.39 2.29
CA ILE A 172 6.29 -16.00 3.00
C ILE A 172 6.67 -16.19 4.46
N GLU A 173 5.82 -15.78 5.38
CA GLU A 173 6.02 -16.01 6.81
C GLU A 173 6.06 -17.50 7.15
N ILE A 174 6.92 -17.88 8.09
CA ILE A 174 7.21 -19.28 8.42
C ILE A 174 5.98 -20.08 8.88
N TYR A 175 4.93 -19.44 9.38
CA TYR A 175 3.73 -20.13 9.87
C TYR A 175 2.72 -20.49 8.77
N LYS A 176 2.96 -20.11 7.50
CA LYS A 176 2.09 -20.41 6.35
C LYS A 176 2.35 -21.81 5.76
N ASP A 177 1.64 -22.16 4.69
CA ASP A 177 1.81 -23.42 3.95
C ASP A 177 3.00 -23.35 2.99
N PHE A 178 3.86 -24.37 3.04
CA PHE A 178 4.99 -24.55 2.14
C PHE A 178 4.90 -25.83 1.31
N SER A 179 3.74 -26.48 1.29
CA SER A 179 3.49 -27.65 0.44
C SER A 179 3.88 -27.37 -1.01
N LEU A 180 4.78 -28.18 -1.56
CA LEU A 180 5.32 -28.08 -2.94
C LEU A 180 6.17 -26.83 -3.24
N LYS A 181 6.53 -26.05 -2.21
CA LYS A 181 7.40 -24.88 -2.33
C LYS A 181 8.84 -25.22 -1.92
N ASP A 182 9.80 -24.69 -2.68
CA ASP A 182 11.23 -24.89 -2.42
C ASP A 182 11.85 -23.55 -1.98
N PRO A 183 12.68 -23.54 -0.92
CA PRO A 183 13.25 -22.30 -0.40
C PRO A 183 14.42 -21.86 -1.28
N LYS A 184 14.52 -20.55 -1.49
CA LYS A 184 15.67 -19.85 -2.08
C LYS A 184 16.50 -19.14 -1.01
N GLY A 185 15.86 -18.77 0.09
CA GLY A 185 16.51 -18.10 1.21
C GLY A 185 15.54 -17.88 2.37
N PHE A 186 16.00 -17.18 3.40
CA PHE A 186 15.15 -16.65 4.44
C PHE A 186 15.65 -15.31 4.94
N THR A 187 14.73 -14.53 5.47
CA THR A 187 14.99 -13.25 6.13
C THR A 187 14.62 -13.34 7.60
N LEU A 188 15.55 -12.94 8.47
CA LEU A 188 15.31 -12.76 9.90
C LEU A 188 15.85 -11.39 10.32
N HIS A 189 14.94 -10.48 10.67
CA HIS A 189 15.26 -9.05 10.86
C HIS A 189 16.01 -8.48 9.63
N ASN A 190 17.29 -8.12 9.78
CA ASN A 190 18.13 -7.52 8.73
C ASN A 190 19.06 -8.54 8.04
N HIS A 191 18.92 -9.82 8.35
CA HIS A 191 19.72 -10.87 7.72
C HIS A 191 18.93 -11.49 6.59
N ASN A 192 19.41 -11.34 5.36
CA ASN A 192 18.96 -12.12 4.22
C ASN A 192 19.98 -13.22 3.94
N VAL A 193 19.56 -14.48 3.98
CA VAL A 193 20.44 -15.63 3.81
C VAL A 193 19.90 -16.55 2.72
N LEU A 194 20.71 -16.74 1.68
CA LEU A 194 20.42 -17.67 0.59
C LEU A 194 20.65 -19.11 1.03
N VAL A 195 19.78 -20.01 0.57
CA VAL A 195 19.80 -21.43 0.90
C VAL A 195 19.59 -22.27 -0.36
N GLU A 196 20.22 -23.44 -0.41
CA GLU A 196 20.08 -24.35 -1.55
C GLU A 196 18.81 -25.20 -1.47
N ASP A 197 18.46 -25.68 -0.28
CA ASP A 197 17.30 -26.52 -0.01
C ASP A 197 16.81 -26.36 1.44
N TRP A 198 15.86 -27.21 1.84
CA TRP A 198 15.29 -27.19 3.19
C TRP A 198 16.31 -27.62 4.27
N ASP A 199 17.23 -28.54 3.97
CA ASP A 199 18.24 -28.97 4.91
C ASP A 199 19.27 -27.86 5.18
N ASP A 200 19.73 -27.18 4.13
CA ASP A 200 20.61 -26.01 4.22
C ASP A 200 19.92 -24.85 4.96
N LEU A 201 18.60 -24.68 4.77
CA LEU A 201 17.80 -23.71 5.53
C LEU A 201 17.85 -24.02 7.03
N LEU A 202 17.67 -25.27 7.44
CA LEU A 202 17.76 -25.66 8.86
C LEU A 202 19.14 -25.36 9.44
N VAL A 203 20.20 -25.77 8.74
CA VAL A 203 21.60 -25.60 9.19
C VAL A 203 21.94 -24.11 9.33
N LYS A 204 21.61 -23.29 8.33
CA LYS A 204 21.88 -21.85 8.34
C LYS A 204 21.04 -21.12 9.38
N THR A 205 19.79 -21.55 9.60
CA THR A 205 18.96 -21.03 10.68
C THR A 205 19.62 -21.30 12.04
N ALA A 206 19.99 -22.55 12.32
CA ALA A 206 20.65 -22.91 13.57
C ALA A 206 21.96 -22.14 13.81
N ALA A 207 22.74 -21.93 12.74
CA ALA A 207 23.98 -21.16 12.79
C ALA A 207 23.74 -19.69 13.16
N ILE A 208 22.74 -19.04 12.57
CA ILE A 208 22.38 -17.64 12.87
C ILE A 208 21.86 -17.52 14.29
N LEU A 209 20.93 -18.40 14.70
CA LEU A 209 20.37 -18.39 16.04
C LEU A 209 21.46 -18.55 17.11
N THR A 210 22.41 -19.46 16.89
CA THR A 210 23.51 -19.70 17.83
C THR A 210 24.53 -18.55 17.87
N LYS A 211 24.78 -17.87 16.75
CA LYS A 211 25.75 -16.76 16.70
C LYS A 211 25.18 -15.45 17.24
N GLN A 212 23.94 -15.12 16.86
CA GLN A 212 23.39 -13.78 17.05
C GLN A 212 22.29 -13.72 18.12
N TYR A 213 21.62 -14.84 18.37
CA TYR A 213 20.46 -14.90 19.26
C TYR A 213 20.70 -15.78 20.50
N ARG A 214 21.95 -16.20 20.76
CA ARG A 214 22.30 -17.07 21.90
C ARG A 214 21.76 -16.57 23.23
N SER A 215 21.80 -15.26 23.45
CA SER A 215 21.33 -14.62 24.68
C SER A 215 19.81 -14.63 24.84
N ASN A 216 19.05 -14.85 23.76
CA ASN A 216 17.59 -14.81 23.78
C ASN A 216 16.97 -16.02 24.49
N LYS A 217 17.65 -17.18 24.52
CA LYS A 217 17.14 -18.38 25.22
C LYS A 217 16.77 -18.09 26.68
N ASN A 218 17.58 -17.25 27.33
CA ASN A 218 17.41 -16.87 28.73
C ASN A 218 16.68 -15.53 28.92
N SER A 219 16.20 -14.91 27.83
CA SER A 219 15.53 -13.62 27.89
C SER A 219 14.07 -13.74 28.35
N ASN A 220 13.52 -12.72 29.00
CA ASN A 220 12.08 -12.67 29.36
C ASN A 220 11.19 -12.16 28.22
N LYS A 221 11.59 -12.37 26.96
CA LYS A 221 10.80 -11.95 25.81
C LYS A 221 9.49 -12.73 25.74
N ILE A 222 8.40 -12.01 25.56
CA ILE A 222 7.07 -12.56 25.30
C ILE A 222 6.97 -12.80 23.80
N VAL A 223 6.71 -14.05 23.41
CA VAL A 223 6.52 -14.43 22.01
C VAL A 223 5.03 -14.39 21.69
N LYS A 224 4.66 -13.85 20.54
CA LYS A 224 3.28 -13.88 20.04
C LYS A 224 2.84 -15.33 19.85
N ASN A 225 1.65 -15.69 20.36
CA ASN A 225 1.07 -17.01 20.11
C ASN A 225 0.48 -17.06 18.70
N ILE A 226 1.28 -17.50 17.74
CA ILE A 226 0.87 -17.72 16.35
C ILE A 226 0.83 -19.23 16.12
N GLN A 227 -0.35 -19.74 15.76
CA GLN A 227 -0.51 -21.16 15.43
C GLN A 227 -0.14 -21.38 13.96
N PRO A 228 0.79 -22.30 13.66
CA PRO A 228 1.15 -22.62 12.28
C PRO A 228 0.00 -23.33 11.56
N LEU A 229 -0.07 -23.17 10.24
CA LEU A 229 -1.06 -23.88 9.45
C LEU A 229 -0.80 -25.40 9.51
N GLU A 230 -1.77 -26.18 9.99
CA GLU A 230 -1.66 -27.63 10.10
C GLU A 230 -1.97 -28.30 8.76
N LYS A 231 -0.93 -28.59 7.98
CA LYS A 231 -1.03 -29.39 6.74
C LYS A 231 0.15 -30.32 6.61
N LYS A 232 -0.11 -31.62 6.41
CA LYS A 232 0.93 -32.65 6.29
C LYS A 232 1.63 -32.55 4.94
N SER A 233 2.91 -32.20 4.95
CA SER A 233 3.84 -32.33 3.82
C SER A 233 5.27 -32.38 4.34
N THR A 234 6.20 -32.94 3.56
CA THR A 234 7.62 -32.99 3.95
C THR A 234 8.19 -31.59 4.15
N GLN A 235 7.81 -30.63 3.31
CA GLN A 235 8.21 -29.22 3.42
C GLN A 235 7.69 -28.59 4.71
N ASN A 236 6.44 -28.89 5.08
CA ASN A 236 5.87 -28.37 6.33
C ASN A 236 6.51 -29.02 7.56
N SER A 237 6.99 -30.27 7.48
CA SER A 237 7.80 -30.86 8.56
C SER A 237 9.12 -30.11 8.78
N PHE A 238 9.82 -29.72 7.71
CA PHE A 238 11.03 -28.88 7.83
C PHE A 238 10.71 -27.51 8.43
N ARG A 239 9.63 -26.87 7.96
CA ARG A 239 9.09 -25.63 8.54
C ARG A 239 8.81 -25.76 10.03
N ASP A 240 8.17 -26.85 10.46
CA ASP A 240 7.84 -27.09 11.86
C ASP A 240 9.10 -27.18 12.72
N THR A 241 10.15 -27.84 12.23
CA THR A 241 11.46 -27.85 12.89
C THR A 241 12.08 -26.45 12.99
N VAL A 242 11.93 -25.60 11.97
CA VAL A 242 12.35 -24.19 12.04
C VAL A 242 11.57 -23.45 13.12
N ILE A 243 10.25 -23.64 13.19
CA ILE A 243 9.38 -23.02 14.20
C ILE A 243 9.80 -23.44 15.61
N GLU A 244 10.10 -24.72 15.83
CA GLU A 244 10.63 -25.22 17.10
C GLU A 244 11.93 -24.50 17.49
N MET A 245 12.88 -24.38 16.54
CA MET A 245 14.12 -23.65 16.76
C MET A 245 13.87 -22.17 17.09
N LEU A 246 12.99 -21.48 16.36
CA LEU A 246 12.67 -20.07 16.63
C LEU A 246 12.02 -19.88 18.01
N THR A 247 11.15 -20.82 18.39
CA THR A 247 10.48 -20.82 19.70
C THR A 247 11.49 -21.01 20.83
N GLU A 248 12.47 -21.91 20.68
CA GLU A 248 13.54 -22.11 21.66
C GLU A 248 14.34 -20.82 21.90
N TYR A 249 14.56 -20.04 20.85
CA TYR A 249 15.27 -18.76 20.90
C TYR A 249 14.35 -17.55 21.14
N LYS A 250 13.06 -17.78 21.45
CA LYS A 250 12.04 -16.76 21.74
C LYS A 250 11.93 -15.68 20.66
N ILE A 251 11.94 -16.11 19.40
CA ILE A 251 11.78 -15.26 18.22
C ILE A 251 10.33 -15.35 17.75
N ASN A 252 9.73 -14.23 17.36
CA ASN A 252 8.37 -14.24 16.85
C ASN A 252 8.33 -14.78 15.42
N LEU A 253 7.29 -15.56 15.08
CA LEU A 253 7.20 -16.23 13.77
C LEU A 253 6.96 -15.24 12.61
N ASP A 254 6.44 -14.04 12.88
CA ASP A 254 6.29 -12.96 11.89
C ASP A 254 7.63 -12.31 11.50
N GLU A 255 8.66 -12.44 12.34
CA GLU A 255 10.01 -11.91 12.07
C GLU A 255 10.82 -12.80 11.12
N PHE A 256 10.39 -14.04 10.90
CA PHE A 256 11.06 -15.00 10.03
C PHE A 256 10.23 -15.25 8.76
N LYS A 257 10.79 -14.88 7.61
CA LYS A 257 10.17 -15.09 6.29
C LYS A 257 11.06 -15.96 5.43
N ILE A 258 10.47 -16.93 4.74
CA ILE A 258 11.16 -17.75 3.75
C ILE A 258 10.95 -17.12 2.38
N ILE A 259 12.04 -16.97 1.63
CA ILE A 259 12.02 -16.62 0.22
C ILE A 259 11.86 -17.90 -0.59
N ILE A 260 10.87 -17.95 -1.48
CA ILE A 260 10.57 -19.13 -2.31
C ILE A 260 11.22 -19.03 -3.69
N LYS A 261 11.65 -20.18 -4.21
CA LYS A 261 12.07 -20.33 -5.60
C LYS A 261 10.85 -20.25 -6.50
N ASN A 262 10.83 -19.26 -7.39
CA ASN A 262 9.86 -19.23 -8.47
C ASN A 262 10.16 -20.40 -9.41
N LYS A 263 9.20 -21.31 -9.58
CA LYS A 263 9.25 -22.40 -10.57
C LYS A 263 8.81 -21.88 -11.93
#